data_AF-A0A7X2LPF3-F1
#
_entry.id   AF-A0A7X2LPF3-F1
#
_cell.length_a   1.000
_cell.length_b   1.000
_cell.length_c   1.000
_cell.angle_alpha   90.00
_cell.angle_beta   90.00
_cell.angle_gamma   90.00
#
_symmetry.space_group_name_H-M   'P 1'
#
loop_
_entity.id
_entity.type
_entity.pdbx_description
1 polymer ?
#
loop_
_entity_poly.entity_id
_entity_poly.type
_entity_poly.pdbx_seq_one_letter_code
_entity_poly.pdbx_strand_id
1 'polypeptide(L)'
;MKSPEMNESLELKVNESGSEFLKRHGDRFALVERPPGVKFYTAKWPTEAPGNVVFKQGNHSFSVRSVLSVTGNDDPNFSSENILQWHVNGGISDADLIGHDDARKTFFSLLQTIRRAGWKRYYMLGEPRLTKSDAIRYARTQLPVYGLDPDYEPTREEWMSLSNRSQWLFYADHAYLSVALSRDPGRMDIDREGAYFVEFSLVGENEQFRKIVGPKRRATWQASLPEELSLLKAEREKTEHALKAQGIHIDEAYVDPPTPRF
;
A
#
# COMPACT_ATOMS: atom_id res chain seq x y z
N MET A 1 40.67 7.60 -6.55
CA MET A 1 39.33 7.09 -6.92
C MET A 1 38.33 7.80 -6.03
N LYS A 2 37.41 8.58 -6.61
CA LYS A 2 36.29 9.15 -5.86
C LYS A 2 35.41 7.99 -5.40
N SER A 3 35.05 7.98 -4.12
CA SER A 3 34.02 7.09 -3.59
C SER A 3 32.76 7.18 -4.45
N PRO A 4 32.03 6.09 -4.71
CA PRO A 4 30.75 6.19 -5.37
C PRO A 4 29.87 7.07 -4.48
N GLU A 5 29.34 8.15 -5.04
CA GLU A 5 28.31 8.97 -4.40
C GLU A 5 27.26 8.02 -3.84
N MET A 6 27.02 8.09 -2.52
CA MET A 6 25.89 7.42 -1.93
C MET A 6 24.67 7.96 -2.67
N ASN A 7 24.06 7.14 -3.54
CA ASN A 7 22.80 7.46 -4.19
C ASN A 7 21.86 8.02 -3.12
N GLU A 8 21.57 9.31 -3.21
CA GLU A 8 20.72 10.02 -2.28
C GLU A 8 19.37 9.29 -2.26
N SER A 9 19.07 8.64 -1.14
CA SER A 9 17.88 7.80 -1.04
C SER A 9 16.66 8.70 -0.99
N LEU A 10 15.79 8.55 -1.99
CA LEU A 10 14.59 9.37 -2.15
C LEU A 10 13.58 9.01 -1.07
N GLU A 11 13.50 9.83 -0.02
CA GLU A 11 12.64 9.57 1.15
C GLU A 11 11.22 10.10 0.89
N LEU A 12 10.22 9.23 1.00
CA LEU A 12 8.80 9.57 0.90
C LEU A 12 8.13 9.47 2.27
N LYS A 13 7.41 10.55 2.63
CA LYS A 13 6.64 10.66 3.87
C LYS A 13 5.32 11.34 3.58
N VAL A 14 4.24 10.89 4.23
CA VAL A 14 2.98 11.65 4.21
C VAL A 14 3.06 12.79 5.21
N ASN A 15 2.25 13.81 4.97
CA ASN A 15 2.17 15.04 5.74
C ASN A 15 3.45 15.88 5.80
N GLU A 16 4.46 15.54 5.00
CA GLU A 16 5.64 16.38 4.79
C GLU A 16 5.28 17.62 3.97
N SER A 17 5.81 18.77 4.39
CA SER A 17 5.72 20.01 3.62
C SER A 17 6.31 19.84 2.23
N GLY A 18 5.54 20.16 1.20
CA GLY A 18 5.99 20.07 -0.18
C GLY A 18 7.20 20.96 -0.50
N SER A 19 7.35 22.10 0.18
CA SER A 19 8.55 22.95 0.00
C SER A 19 9.79 22.33 0.63
N GLU A 20 9.66 21.70 1.81
CA GLU A 20 10.78 20.98 2.43
C GLU A 20 11.15 19.73 1.62
N PHE A 21 10.15 19.03 1.10
CA PHE A 21 10.37 17.90 0.19
C PHE A 21 11.16 18.33 -1.06
N LEU A 22 10.76 19.41 -1.73
CA LEU A 22 11.44 19.91 -2.93
C LEU A 22 12.82 20.49 -2.64
N LYS A 23 13.09 21.00 -1.43
CA LYS A 23 14.46 21.40 -1.05
C LYS A 23 15.42 20.21 -1.02
N ARG A 24 14.93 19.02 -0.63
CA ARG A 24 15.74 17.78 -0.53
C ARG A 24 15.78 16.99 -1.84
N HIS A 25 14.72 17.05 -2.64
CA HIS A 25 14.55 16.14 -3.78
C HIS A 25 14.18 16.85 -5.09
N GLY A 26 14.25 18.18 -5.14
CA GLY A 26 13.78 19.01 -6.27
C GLY A 26 14.44 18.69 -7.61
N ASP A 27 15.70 18.27 -7.60
CA ASP A 27 16.42 17.92 -8.83
C ASP A 27 15.87 16.64 -9.50
N ARG A 28 15.16 15.78 -8.75
CA ARG A 28 14.56 14.54 -9.24
C ARG A 28 13.06 14.67 -9.52
N PHE A 29 12.39 15.68 -8.96
CA PHE A 29 10.94 15.82 -9.02
C PHE A 29 10.48 16.99 -9.87
N ALA A 30 9.54 16.71 -10.78
CA ALA A 30 8.75 17.73 -11.43
C ALA A 30 7.52 18.06 -10.59
N LEU A 31 7.32 19.36 -10.31
CA LEU A 31 6.09 19.88 -9.71
C LEU A 31 5.10 20.24 -10.81
N VAL A 32 3.91 19.64 -10.77
CA VAL A 32 2.82 19.92 -11.71
C VAL A 32 1.62 20.42 -10.91
N GLU A 33 1.10 21.60 -11.23
CA GLU A 33 -0.08 22.17 -10.55
C GLU A 33 -1.29 22.15 -11.49
N ARG A 34 -2.12 21.09 -11.40
CA ARG A 34 -3.31 20.89 -12.25
C ARG A 34 -4.33 19.95 -11.58
N PRO A 35 -5.56 20.39 -11.24
CA PRO A 35 -6.13 21.73 -11.42
C PRO A 35 -5.46 22.80 -10.53
N PRO A 36 -5.76 24.12 -10.72
CA PRO A 36 -5.17 25.18 -9.91
C PRO A 36 -5.29 24.91 -8.41
N GLY A 37 -4.20 25.08 -7.67
CA GLY A 37 -4.12 24.81 -6.23
C GLY A 37 -3.85 23.35 -5.85
N VAL A 38 -3.96 22.37 -6.77
CA VAL A 38 -3.60 20.97 -6.51
C VAL A 38 -2.22 20.69 -7.09
N LYS A 39 -1.28 20.29 -6.24
CA LYS A 39 0.10 20.03 -6.63
C LYS A 39 0.38 18.54 -6.70
N PHE A 40 1.12 18.16 -7.73
CA PHE A 40 1.63 16.82 -7.98
C PHE A 40 3.15 16.84 -8.02
N TYR A 41 3.75 15.96 -7.24
CA TYR A 41 5.20 15.76 -7.16
C TYR A 41 5.52 14.48 -7.91
N THR A 42 6.11 14.59 -9.11
CA THR A 42 6.32 13.42 -9.98
C THR A 42 7.80 13.15 -10.26
N ALA A 43 8.19 11.90 -10.19
CA ALA A 43 9.49 11.40 -10.63
C ALA A 43 9.30 10.12 -11.44
N LYS A 44 10.11 9.95 -12.49
CA LYS A 44 10.09 8.77 -13.36
C LYS A 44 11.50 8.26 -13.60
N TRP A 45 11.62 6.96 -13.74
CA TRP A 45 12.84 6.26 -14.09
C TRP A 45 12.63 5.45 -15.36
N PRO A 46 13.64 5.36 -16.22
CA PRO A 46 13.61 4.42 -17.33
C PRO A 46 13.76 2.99 -16.80
N THR A 47 13.22 2.02 -17.54
CA THR A 47 13.23 0.59 -17.18
C THR A 47 14.65 0.03 -17.02
N GLU A 48 15.60 0.51 -17.81
CA GLU A 48 17.00 0.08 -17.79
C GLU A 48 17.81 0.65 -16.60
N ALA A 49 17.27 1.64 -15.88
CA ALA A 49 17.90 2.23 -14.71
C ALA A 49 16.84 2.62 -13.67
N PRO A 50 16.18 1.62 -13.05
CA PRO A 50 15.07 1.88 -12.15
C PRO A 50 15.54 2.54 -10.85
N GLY A 51 14.61 3.23 -10.20
CA GLY A 51 14.83 3.99 -8.99
C GLY A 51 14.86 3.16 -7.72
N ASN A 52 15.41 3.77 -6.67
CA ASN A 52 15.34 3.30 -5.30
C ASN A 52 14.65 4.37 -4.45
N VAL A 53 13.67 3.94 -3.65
CA VAL A 53 12.85 4.82 -2.82
C VAL A 53 12.85 4.30 -1.39
N VAL A 54 12.81 5.22 -0.43
CA VAL A 54 12.69 4.91 1.00
C VAL A 54 11.35 5.43 1.49
N PHE A 55 10.48 4.54 1.94
CA PHE A 55 9.29 4.92 2.69
C PHE A 55 9.71 5.20 4.13
N LYS A 56 9.25 6.32 4.69
CA LYS A 56 9.58 6.69 6.06
C LYS A 56 8.39 7.36 6.75
N GLN A 57 7.99 6.80 7.88
CA GLN A 57 6.94 7.34 8.74
C GLN A 57 7.36 7.17 10.19
N GLY A 58 7.56 8.27 10.92
CA GLY A 58 8.15 8.23 12.26
C GLY A 58 9.47 7.46 12.29
N ASN A 59 9.55 6.44 13.14
CA ASN A 59 10.70 5.54 13.26
C ASN A 59 10.62 4.32 12.32
N HIS A 60 9.62 4.24 11.46
CA HIS A 60 9.39 3.12 10.55
C HIS A 60 9.94 3.46 9.16
N SER A 61 10.91 2.69 8.68
CA SER A 61 11.49 2.93 7.36
C SER A 61 11.88 1.64 6.66
N PHE A 62 11.62 1.58 5.34
CA PHE A 62 12.02 0.49 4.48
C PHE A 62 12.33 1.01 3.06
N SER A 63 13.20 0.31 2.35
CA SER A 63 13.58 0.65 0.98
C SER A 63 12.87 -0.25 -0.03
N VAL A 64 12.53 0.31 -1.18
CA VAL A 64 11.99 -0.37 -2.34
C VAL A 64 12.89 -0.06 -3.53
N ARG A 65 13.21 -1.09 -4.31
CA ARG A 65 14.00 -1.00 -5.55
C ARG A 65 13.11 -1.20 -6.77
N SER A 66 13.70 -1.15 -7.95
CA SER A 66 13.00 -1.44 -9.21
C SER A 66 11.83 -0.46 -9.46
N VAL A 67 11.92 0.76 -8.93
CA VAL A 67 10.88 1.79 -9.02
C VAL A 67 10.90 2.45 -10.39
N LEU A 68 9.74 2.56 -11.03
CA LEU A 68 9.57 3.18 -12.34
C LEU A 68 8.93 4.57 -12.24
N SER A 69 8.05 4.79 -11.28
CA SER A 69 7.53 6.14 -11.02
C SER A 69 7.07 6.36 -9.59
N VAL A 70 7.11 7.62 -9.20
CA VAL A 70 6.59 8.15 -7.94
C VAL A 70 5.71 9.35 -8.26
N THR A 71 4.53 9.40 -7.66
CA THR A 71 3.61 10.54 -7.70
C THR A 71 3.11 10.83 -6.29
N GLY A 72 3.36 12.03 -5.78
CA GLY A 72 2.74 12.54 -4.56
C GLY A 72 1.74 13.64 -4.87
N ASN A 73 0.76 13.85 -4.00
CA ASN A 73 -0.17 14.96 -4.16
C ASN A 73 -0.56 15.61 -2.82
N ASP A 74 -0.86 16.90 -2.87
CA ASP A 74 -1.58 17.63 -1.82
C ASP A 74 -3.05 17.87 -2.23
N ASP A 75 -3.82 18.49 -1.33
CA ASP A 75 -5.18 18.98 -1.61
C ASP A 75 -5.33 20.37 -0.95
N PRO A 76 -5.63 21.43 -1.71
CA PRO A 76 -5.73 22.78 -1.16
C PRO A 76 -6.84 22.91 -0.11
N ASN A 77 -7.87 22.06 -0.16
CA ASN A 77 -8.94 22.04 0.84
C ASN A 77 -8.46 21.51 2.20
N PHE A 78 -7.32 20.82 2.24
CA PHE A 78 -6.70 20.24 3.42
C PHE A 78 -5.22 20.65 3.53
N SER A 79 -4.92 21.92 3.21
CA SER A 79 -3.55 22.43 3.10
C SER A 79 -2.70 22.24 4.36
N SER A 80 -3.30 22.17 5.56
CA SER A 80 -2.58 21.88 6.81
C SER A 80 -1.94 20.49 6.86
N GLU A 81 -2.40 19.58 5.99
CA GLU A 81 -1.92 18.20 5.92
C GLU A 81 -0.83 17.99 4.87
N ASN A 82 -0.43 19.03 4.13
CA ASN A 82 0.62 18.98 3.10
C ASN A 82 0.44 17.81 2.10
N ILE A 83 1.51 17.06 1.80
CA ILE A 83 1.45 15.90 0.89
C ILE A 83 0.62 14.79 1.55
N LEU A 84 -0.58 14.55 1.03
CA LEU A 84 -1.54 13.61 1.62
C LEU A 84 -1.23 12.15 1.31
N GLN A 85 -0.63 11.92 0.14
CA GLN A 85 -0.50 10.59 -0.42
C GLN A 85 0.69 10.51 -1.37
N TRP A 86 1.29 9.32 -1.39
CA TRP A 86 2.23 8.88 -2.41
C TRP A 86 1.72 7.63 -3.12
N HIS A 87 1.97 7.58 -4.42
CA HIS A 87 1.85 6.42 -5.27
C HIS A 87 3.22 6.09 -5.84
N VAL A 88 3.66 4.86 -5.65
CA VAL A 88 4.92 4.36 -6.21
C VAL A 88 4.62 3.11 -6.99
N ASN A 89 5.22 2.95 -8.16
CA ASN A 89 5.08 1.72 -8.92
C ASN A 89 6.39 1.29 -9.55
N GLY A 90 6.51 0.00 -9.80
CA GLY A 90 7.73 -0.61 -10.31
C GLY A 90 7.59 -2.10 -10.59
N GLY A 91 8.71 -2.69 -11.00
CA GLY A 91 8.85 -4.14 -11.10
C GLY A 91 9.04 -4.78 -9.72
N ILE A 92 8.92 -6.10 -9.67
CA ILE A 92 9.33 -6.88 -8.50
C ILE A 92 10.87 -7.04 -8.41
N SER A 93 11.54 -6.88 -9.55
CA SER A 93 12.99 -6.95 -9.75
C SER A 93 13.39 -6.00 -10.87
N ASP A 94 14.69 -5.77 -11.04
CA ASP A 94 15.23 -4.99 -12.15
C ASP A 94 15.13 -5.72 -13.51
N ALA A 95 14.94 -7.04 -13.49
CA ALA A 95 14.65 -7.82 -14.69
C ALA A 95 13.15 -7.74 -15.05
N ASP A 96 12.85 -7.63 -16.35
CA ASP A 96 11.49 -7.60 -16.89
C ASP A 96 10.74 -8.93 -16.66
N LEU A 97 11.48 -10.04 -16.60
CA LEU A 97 10.96 -11.40 -16.45
C LEU A 97 11.63 -12.08 -15.25
N ILE A 98 10.84 -12.92 -14.56
CA ILE A 98 11.28 -13.67 -13.39
C ILE A 98 10.46 -14.96 -13.26
N GLY A 99 11.11 -16.05 -12.81
CA GLY A 99 10.41 -17.30 -12.50
C GLY A 99 9.32 -17.07 -11.45
N HIS A 100 8.15 -17.70 -11.63
CA HIS A 100 6.99 -17.45 -10.76
C HIS A 100 7.27 -17.71 -9.26
N ASP A 101 8.08 -18.71 -8.94
CA ASP A 101 8.44 -19.03 -7.56
C ASP A 101 9.48 -18.05 -6.97
N ASP A 102 10.42 -17.57 -7.79
CA ASP A 102 11.37 -16.55 -7.37
C ASP A 102 10.69 -15.19 -7.17
N ALA A 103 9.70 -14.87 -8.00
CA ALA A 103 8.82 -13.72 -7.80
C ALA A 103 8.07 -13.83 -6.46
N ARG A 104 7.47 -14.98 -6.16
CA ARG A 104 6.79 -15.24 -4.88
C ARG A 104 7.71 -14.97 -3.69
N LYS A 105 8.91 -15.57 -3.68
CA LYS A 105 9.91 -15.39 -2.62
C LYS A 105 10.39 -13.94 -2.51
N THR A 106 10.65 -13.29 -3.64
CA THR A 106 11.12 -11.89 -3.68
C THR A 106 10.06 -10.95 -3.12
N PHE A 107 8.80 -11.13 -3.51
CA PHE A 107 7.68 -10.33 -3.02
C PHE A 107 7.49 -10.51 -1.51
N PHE A 108 7.50 -11.75 -1.02
CA PHE A 108 7.32 -12.00 0.40
C PHE A 108 8.50 -11.52 1.24
N SER A 109 9.72 -11.56 0.70
CA SER A 109 10.88 -10.91 1.34
C SER A 109 10.69 -9.38 1.48
N LEU A 110 10.08 -8.74 0.49
CA LEU A 110 9.69 -7.33 0.57
C LEU A 110 8.63 -7.10 1.66
N LEU A 111 7.56 -7.91 1.71
CA LEU A 111 6.55 -7.80 2.77
C LEU A 111 7.18 -7.99 4.16
N GLN A 112 8.06 -8.96 4.33
CA GLN A 112 8.78 -9.20 5.59
C GLN A 112 9.76 -8.06 5.94
N THR A 113 10.27 -7.33 4.95
CA THR A 113 11.06 -6.12 5.18
C THR A 113 10.18 -4.99 5.73
N ILE A 114 8.97 -4.82 5.19
CA ILE A 114 7.98 -3.87 5.71
C ILE A 114 7.59 -4.23 7.16
N ARG A 115 7.30 -5.52 7.42
CA ARG A 115 6.98 -6.02 8.77
C ARG A 115 8.10 -5.78 9.78
N ARG A 116 9.35 -6.06 9.41
CA ARG A 116 10.54 -5.82 10.27
C ARG A 116 10.79 -4.34 10.53
N ALA A 117 10.39 -3.45 9.63
CA ALA A 117 10.40 -2.00 9.86
C ALA A 117 9.32 -1.53 10.86
N GLY A 118 8.52 -2.44 11.42
CA GLY A 118 7.53 -2.17 12.46
C GLY A 118 6.14 -1.82 11.93
N TRP A 119 5.91 -1.91 10.61
CA TRP A 119 4.59 -1.75 10.02
C TRP A 119 3.69 -2.91 10.40
N LYS A 120 2.51 -2.60 10.95
CA LYS A 120 1.52 -3.58 11.39
C LYS A 120 0.58 -3.93 10.25
N ARG A 121 0.14 -5.19 10.15
CA ARG A 121 -0.96 -5.56 9.26
C ARG A 121 -2.19 -4.69 9.56
N TYR A 122 -2.89 -4.26 8.52
CA TYR A 122 -4.15 -3.54 8.62
C TYR A 122 -5.27 -4.36 7.95
N TYR A 123 -6.42 -4.47 8.61
CA TYR A 123 -7.65 -4.94 7.98
C TYR A 123 -8.52 -3.73 7.70
N MET A 124 -9.13 -3.63 6.51
CA MET A 124 -10.11 -2.57 6.31
C MET A 124 -11.25 -2.72 7.32
N LEU A 125 -11.81 -1.60 7.78
CA LEU A 125 -12.64 -1.56 9.00
C LEU A 125 -13.91 -2.42 8.92
N GLY A 126 -14.44 -2.67 7.72
CA GLY A 126 -15.59 -3.54 7.48
C GLY A 126 -15.24 -5.00 7.15
N GLU A 127 -13.97 -5.32 6.96
CA GLU A 127 -13.55 -6.64 6.48
C GLU A 127 -13.33 -7.64 7.62
N PRO A 128 -13.63 -8.94 7.41
CA PRO A 128 -13.35 -9.97 8.40
C PRO A 128 -11.84 -10.17 8.58
N ARG A 129 -11.43 -10.46 9.82
CA ARG A 129 -10.01 -10.59 10.20
C ARG A 129 -9.49 -12.00 9.97
N LEU A 130 -9.31 -12.37 8.70
CA LEU A 130 -8.85 -13.70 8.30
C LEU A 130 -7.33 -13.75 8.13
N THR A 131 -6.75 -14.90 8.43
CA THR A 131 -5.30 -15.13 8.33
C THR A 131 -4.99 -16.26 7.36
N LYS A 132 -3.74 -16.34 6.92
CA LYS A 132 -3.19 -17.45 6.15
C LYS A 132 -4.04 -17.82 4.91
N SER A 133 -4.25 -19.11 4.68
CA SER A 133 -5.00 -19.65 3.55
C SER A 133 -6.48 -19.22 3.53
N ASP A 134 -7.07 -18.91 4.70
CA ASP A 134 -8.47 -18.45 4.75
C ASP A 134 -8.60 -17.03 4.18
N ALA A 135 -7.62 -16.17 4.41
CA ALA A 135 -7.54 -14.85 3.77
C ALA A 135 -7.48 -14.97 2.24
N ILE A 136 -6.65 -15.88 1.71
CA ILE A 136 -6.53 -16.12 0.26
C ILE A 136 -7.84 -16.67 -0.31
N ARG A 137 -8.44 -17.66 0.35
CA ARG A 137 -9.72 -18.25 -0.07
C ARG A 137 -10.82 -17.19 -0.10
N TYR A 138 -10.90 -16.37 0.94
CA TYR A 138 -11.88 -15.30 1.03
C TYR A 138 -11.69 -14.25 -0.07
N ALA A 139 -10.45 -13.79 -0.29
CA ALA A 139 -10.12 -12.83 -1.35
C ALA A 139 -10.51 -13.29 -2.76
N ARG A 140 -10.50 -14.61 -3.01
CA ARG A 140 -10.94 -15.19 -4.28
C ARG A 140 -12.45 -15.20 -4.48
N THR A 141 -13.21 -15.13 -3.39
CA THR A 141 -14.69 -15.16 -3.41
C THR A 141 -15.33 -13.78 -3.34
N GLN A 142 -14.56 -12.76 -2.94
CA GLN A 142 -15.02 -11.38 -2.83
C GLN A 142 -14.46 -10.50 -3.95
N LEU A 143 -15.10 -9.34 -4.17
CA LEU A 143 -14.62 -8.27 -5.03
C LEU A 143 -13.14 -7.90 -4.69
N PRO A 144 -12.35 -7.37 -5.64
CA PRO A 144 -10.88 -7.55 -5.74
C PRO A 144 -10.00 -6.80 -4.71
N VAL A 145 -10.53 -6.43 -3.55
CA VAL A 145 -9.92 -5.44 -2.65
C VAL A 145 -9.77 -5.99 -1.22
N TYR A 146 -9.63 -7.29 -1.02
CA TYR A 146 -9.37 -7.84 0.32
C TYR A 146 -7.87 -7.82 0.71
N GLY A 147 -7.56 -7.38 1.94
CA GLY A 147 -6.19 -7.33 2.48
C GLY A 147 -5.65 -8.70 2.93
N LEU A 148 -4.69 -9.24 2.18
CA LEU A 148 -4.04 -10.52 2.47
C LEU A 148 -3.09 -10.48 3.67
N ASP A 149 -2.74 -11.67 4.16
CA ASP A 149 -1.84 -11.86 5.28
C ASP A 149 -0.36 -11.70 4.85
N PRO A 150 0.37 -10.70 5.36
CA PRO A 150 1.78 -10.50 5.00
C PRO A 150 2.72 -11.51 5.67
N ASP A 151 2.25 -12.23 6.70
CA ASP A 151 3.04 -13.20 7.46
C ASP A 151 2.81 -14.65 6.99
N TYR A 152 1.99 -14.84 5.94
CA TYR A 152 1.75 -16.14 5.31
C TYR A 152 2.27 -16.15 3.87
N GLU A 153 3.43 -16.77 3.67
CA GLU A 153 3.95 -17.03 2.34
C GLU A 153 3.13 -18.15 1.67
N PRO A 154 2.38 -17.86 0.59
CA PRO A 154 1.55 -18.85 -0.09
C PRO A 154 2.40 -19.94 -0.72
N THR A 155 1.79 -21.10 -0.92
CA THR A 155 2.32 -22.13 -1.82
C THR A 155 2.44 -21.59 -3.26
N ARG A 156 3.18 -22.31 -4.12
CA ARG A 156 3.31 -21.94 -5.53
C ARG A 156 1.94 -21.92 -6.22
N GLU A 157 1.07 -22.87 -5.90
CA GLU A 157 -0.30 -22.98 -6.42
C GLU A 157 -1.18 -21.82 -5.91
N GLU A 158 -1.14 -21.51 -4.62
CA GLU A 158 -1.88 -20.38 -4.05
C GLU A 158 -1.43 -19.05 -4.68
N TRP A 159 -0.11 -18.85 -4.82
CA TRP A 159 0.47 -17.70 -5.51
C TRP A 159 -0.04 -17.57 -6.93
N MET A 160 -0.08 -18.68 -7.68
CA MET A 160 -0.61 -18.66 -9.03
C MET A 160 -2.10 -18.38 -9.08
N SER A 161 -2.85 -18.72 -8.03
CA SER A 161 -4.29 -18.48 -7.92
C SER A 161 -4.66 -17.06 -7.51
N LEU A 162 -3.69 -16.22 -7.12
CA LEU A 162 -3.94 -14.84 -6.74
C LEU A 162 -4.56 -14.05 -7.89
N SER A 163 -5.64 -13.34 -7.58
CA SER A 163 -6.30 -12.40 -8.49
C SER A 163 -5.36 -11.27 -8.88
N ASN A 164 -5.60 -10.68 -10.05
CA ASN A 164 -4.86 -9.48 -10.44
C ASN A 164 -5.08 -8.36 -9.41
N ARG A 165 -4.02 -7.61 -9.10
CA ARG A 165 -4.02 -6.56 -8.09
C ARG A 165 -4.38 -7.04 -6.67
N SER A 166 -3.96 -8.27 -6.32
CA SER A 166 -4.02 -8.76 -4.93
C SER A 166 -3.21 -7.84 -4.02
N GLN A 167 -3.70 -7.55 -2.81
CA GLN A 167 -3.12 -6.50 -1.98
C GLN A 167 -2.84 -6.92 -0.53
N TRP A 168 -1.87 -6.23 0.06
CA TRP A 168 -1.48 -6.31 1.47
C TRP A 168 -1.53 -4.91 2.05
N LEU A 169 -2.12 -4.80 3.24
CA LEU A 169 -2.38 -3.51 3.87
C LEU A 169 -1.66 -3.41 5.20
N PHE A 170 -1.10 -2.23 5.46
CA PHE A 170 -0.30 -1.95 6.63
C PHE A 170 -0.64 -0.60 7.24
N TYR A 171 -0.32 -0.46 8.52
CA TYR A 171 -0.40 0.76 9.29
C TYR A 171 0.87 0.98 10.11
N ALA A 172 1.36 2.21 10.13
CA ALA A 172 2.40 2.67 11.05
C ALA A 172 2.28 4.18 11.24
N ASP A 173 2.36 4.66 12.49
CA ASP A 173 2.51 6.07 12.84
C ASP A 173 1.60 7.02 12.03
N HIS A 174 0.27 6.82 12.15
CA HIS A 174 -0.75 7.61 11.47
C HIS A 174 -0.65 7.62 9.92
N ALA A 175 -0.02 6.59 9.34
CA ALA A 175 -0.01 6.36 7.90
C ALA A 175 -0.46 4.94 7.56
N TYR A 176 -1.09 4.83 6.40
CA TYR A 176 -1.60 3.59 5.83
C TYR A 176 -0.85 3.28 4.54
N LEU A 177 -0.38 2.05 4.41
CA LEU A 177 0.34 1.57 3.23
C LEU A 177 -0.44 0.41 2.61
N SER A 178 -0.77 0.53 1.33
CA SER A 178 -1.21 -0.59 0.49
C SER A 178 -0.06 -1.01 -0.42
N VAL A 179 0.16 -2.32 -0.54
CA VAL A 179 1.07 -2.93 -1.51
C VAL A 179 0.24 -3.87 -2.37
N ALA A 180 0.10 -3.59 -3.65
CA ALA A 180 -0.65 -4.41 -4.59
C ALA A 180 0.27 -5.06 -5.62
N LEU A 181 -0.03 -6.32 -5.94
CA LEU A 181 0.69 -7.11 -6.92
C LEU A 181 -0.21 -7.41 -8.11
N SER A 182 0.25 -7.03 -9.29
CA SER A 182 -0.32 -7.43 -10.57
C SER A 182 0.65 -8.32 -11.32
N ARG A 183 0.11 -9.19 -12.17
CA ARG A 183 0.87 -10.12 -12.99
C ARG A 183 0.32 -10.11 -14.41
N ASP A 184 1.23 -10.22 -15.38
CA ASP A 184 0.85 -10.30 -16.79
C ASP A 184 -0.04 -11.53 -17.04
N PRO A 185 -1.31 -11.35 -17.42
CA PRO A 185 -2.22 -12.47 -17.67
C PRO A 185 -1.82 -13.33 -18.87
N GLY A 186 -0.95 -12.83 -19.75
CA GLY A 186 -0.37 -13.58 -20.87
C GLY A 186 0.78 -14.51 -20.48
N ARG A 187 1.25 -14.46 -19.23
CA ARG A 187 2.41 -15.23 -18.73
C ARG A 187 2.07 -15.97 -17.45
N MET A 188 1.22 -16.99 -17.60
CA MET A 188 0.65 -17.75 -16.48
C MET A 188 1.10 -19.22 -16.44
N ASP A 189 1.93 -19.64 -17.40
CA ASP A 189 2.56 -20.97 -17.38
C ASP A 189 3.54 -21.02 -16.21
N ILE A 190 3.18 -21.80 -15.19
CA ILE A 190 3.86 -21.82 -13.90
C ILE A 190 5.34 -22.17 -14.01
N ASP A 191 5.72 -22.96 -15.01
CA ASP A 191 7.08 -23.45 -15.25
C ASP A 191 7.89 -22.51 -16.17
N ARG A 192 7.31 -21.37 -16.58
CA ARG A 192 7.99 -20.30 -17.32
C ARG A 192 8.13 -19.04 -16.48
N GLU A 193 8.79 -18.04 -17.06
CA GLU A 193 8.93 -16.72 -16.46
C GLU A 193 7.66 -15.88 -16.65
N GLY A 194 7.29 -15.18 -15.59
CA GLY A 194 6.23 -14.18 -15.57
C GLY A 194 6.77 -12.75 -15.60
N ALA A 195 5.87 -11.80 -15.80
CA ALA A 195 6.12 -10.38 -15.56
C ALA A 195 5.19 -9.88 -14.45
N TYR A 196 5.74 -9.08 -13.55
CA TYR A 196 5.06 -8.63 -12.33
C TYR A 196 5.20 -7.12 -12.14
N PHE A 197 4.14 -6.51 -11.64
CA PHE A 197 4.09 -5.10 -11.34
C PHE A 197 3.65 -4.91 -9.89
N VAL A 198 4.35 -4.06 -9.17
CA VAL A 198 4.08 -3.76 -7.76
C VAL A 198 3.68 -2.29 -7.65
N GLU A 199 2.56 -2.05 -6.98
CA GLU A 199 2.06 -0.72 -6.66
C GLU A 199 2.11 -0.53 -5.15
N PHE A 200 2.61 0.62 -4.71
CA PHE A 200 2.55 1.06 -3.32
C PHE A 200 1.69 2.31 -3.25
N SER A 201 0.84 2.39 -2.24
CA SER A 201 0.16 3.63 -1.89
C SER A 201 0.32 3.93 -0.42
N LEU A 202 1.02 5.02 -0.10
CA LEU A 202 1.19 5.54 1.25
C LEU A 202 0.23 6.71 1.44
N VAL A 203 -0.61 6.68 2.47
CA VAL A 203 -1.70 7.63 2.70
C VAL A 203 -1.68 8.10 4.16
N GLY A 204 -1.80 9.41 4.39
CA GLY A 204 -1.95 9.96 5.73
C GLY A 204 -3.29 9.60 6.37
N GLU A 205 -3.34 9.57 7.71
CA GLU A 205 -4.51 9.11 8.48
C GLU A 205 -5.82 9.79 8.07
N ASN A 206 -5.87 11.13 8.08
CA ASN A 206 -7.08 11.86 7.72
C ASN A 206 -7.53 11.56 6.28
N GLU A 207 -6.59 11.40 5.35
CA GLU A 207 -6.91 11.06 3.97
C GLU A 207 -7.47 9.64 3.84
N GLN A 208 -6.97 8.68 4.64
CA GLN A 208 -7.53 7.34 4.72
C GLN A 208 -8.99 7.38 5.21
N PHE A 209 -9.30 8.15 6.25
CA PHE A 209 -10.66 8.26 6.78
C PHE A 209 -11.60 9.06 5.88
N ARG A 210 -11.09 10.05 5.13
CA ARG A 210 -11.86 10.72 4.06
C ARG A 210 -12.26 9.74 2.96
N LYS A 211 -11.39 8.79 2.59
CA LYS A 211 -11.73 7.74 1.61
C LYS A 211 -12.83 6.81 2.12
N ILE A 212 -12.79 6.44 3.40
CA ILE A 212 -13.83 5.64 4.07
C ILE A 212 -15.19 6.35 3.98
N VAL A 213 -15.25 7.63 4.33
CA VAL A 213 -16.49 8.41 4.31
C VAL A 213 -17.00 8.68 2.88
N GLY A 214 -16.12 8.65 1.89
CA GLY A 214 -16.45 8.77 0.48
C GLY A 214 -16.51 10.21 -0.05
N PRO A 215 -16.44 10.40 -1.38
CA PRO A 215 -16.21 11.70 -2.01
C PRO A 215 -17.32 12.72 -1.73
N LYS A 216 -18.58 12.28 -1.61
CA LYS A 216 -19.74 13.17 -1.38
C LYS A 216 -19.70 13.86 -0.02
N ARG A 217 -19.07 13.25 0.98
CA ARG A 217 -19.00 13.74 2.37
C ARG A 217 -17.56 14.10 2.76
N ARG A 218 -16.64 14.17 1.79
CA ARG A 218 -15.21 14.45 2.01
C ARG A 218 -14.97 15.76 2.75
N ALA A 219 -15.72 16.82 2.43
CA ALA A 219 -15.57 18.13 3.07
C ALA A 219 -16.02 18.14 4.54
N THR A 220 -17.00 17.31 4.88
CA THR A 220 -17.60 17.21 6.23
C THR A 220 -17.25 15.89 6.91
N TRP A 221 -16.12 15.27 6.52
CA TRP A 221 -15.85 13.87 6.80
C TRP A 221 -15.82 13.55 8.29
N GLN A 222 -15.31 14.46 9.13
CA GLN A 222 -15.24 14.28 10.58
C GLN A 222 -16.63 14.09 11.20
N ALA A 223 -17.63 14.84 10.72
CA ALA A 223 -19.01 14.73 11.20
C ALA A 223 -19.70 13.43 10.72
N SER A 224 -19.34 12.95 9.54
CA SER A 224 -19.90 11.72 8.95
C SER A 224 -19.17 10.44 9.40
N LEU A 225 -17.96 10.56 9.93
CA LEU A 225 -17.12 9.43 10.25
C LEU A 225 -17.73 8.49 11.31
N PRO A 226 -18.31 8.95 12.43
CA PRO A 226 -18.86 8.06 13.45
C PRO A 226 -19.95 7.12 12.92
N GLU A 227 -20.83 7.63 12.05
CA GLU A 227 -21.87 6.83 11.39
C GLU A 227 -21.25 5.75 10.49
N GLU A 228 -20.31 6.14 9.63
CA GLU A 228 -19.65 5.22 8.71
C GLU A 228 -18.88 4.11 9.46
N LEU A 229 -18.17 4.45 10.54
CA LEU A 229 -17.47 3.49 11.38
C LEU A 229 -18.43 2.50 12.05
N SER A 230 -19.60 2.97 12.48
CA SER A 230 -20.63 2.09 13.07
C SER A 230 -21.16 1.10 12.04
N LEU A 231 -21.37 1.54 10.80
CA LEU A 231 -21.84 0.67 9.70
C LEU A 231 -20.80 -0.41 9.36
N LEU A 232 -19.54 -0.01 9.19
CA LEU A 232 -18.44 -0.93 8.89
C LEU A 232 -18.23 -1.96 10.01
N LYS A 233 -18.30 -1.53 11.28
CA LYS A 233 -18.23 -2.45 12.41
C LYS A 233 -19.34 -3.50 12.36
N ALA A 234 -20.59 -3.08 12.13
CA ALA A 234 -21.72 -4.00 12.04
C ALA A 234 -21.59 -4.97 10.84
N GLU A 235 -21.05 -4.51 9.71
CA GLU A 235 -20.76 -5.35 8.55
C GLU A 235 -19.70 -6.41 8.86
N ARG A 236 -18.59 -6.01 9.51
CA ARG A 236 -17.55 -6.93 9.95
C ARG A 236 -18.12 -7.98 10.89
N GLU A 237 -18.85 -7.57 11.93
CA GLU A 237 -19.45 -8.47 12.93
C GLU A 237 -20.40 -9.49 12.29
N LYS A 238 -21.27 -9.04 11.38
CA LYS A 238 -22.17 -9.92 10.63
C LYS A 238 -21.40 -10.95 9.80
N THR A 239 -20.37 -10.51 9.09
CA THR A 239 -19.55 -11.37 8.23
C THR A 239 -18.73 -12.38 9.05
N GLU A 240 -18.06 -11.92 10.11
CA GLU A 240 -17.28 -12.77 11.01
C GLU A 240 -18.17 -13.80 11.72
N HIS A 241 -19.39 -13.45 12.11
CA HIS A 241 -20.35 -14.41 12.67
C HIS A 241 -20.69 -15.52 11.66
N ALA A 242 -20.96 -15.16 10.40
CA ALA A 242 -21.26 -16.14 9.35
C ALA A 242 -20.07 -17.07 9.04
N LEU A 243 -18.84 -16.52 9.07
CA LEU A 243 -17.61 -17.29 8.86
C LEU A 243 -17.31 -18.23 10.04
N LYS A 244 -17.51 -17.76 11.28
CA LYS A 244 -17.39 -18.62 12.48
C LYS A 244 -18.35 -19.79 12.46
N ALA A 245 -19.59 -19.59 12.00
CA ALA A 245 -20.57 -20.67 11.84
C ALA A 245 -20.14 -21.74 10.82
N GLN A 246 -19.21 -21.41 9.91
CA GLN A 246 -18.58 -22.33 8.96
C GLN A 246 -17.27 -22.95 9.49
N GLY A 247 -16.89 -22.65 10.74
CA GLY A 247 -15.65 -23.13 11.35
C GLY A 247 -14.40 -22.34 10.95
N ILE A 248 -14.55 -21.17 10.32
CA ILE A 248 -13.41 -20.31 9.94
C ILE A 248 -12.96 -19.49 11.15
N HIS A 249 -11.65 -19.46 11.38
CA HIS A 249 -11.04 -18.74 12.48
C HIS A 249 -10.94 -17.24 12.19
N ILE A 250 -11.25 -16.42 13.19
CA ILE A 250 -11.13 -14.96 13.16
C ILE A 250 -10.01 -14.53 14.11
N ASP A 251 -9.13 -13.66 13.65
CA ASP A 251 -8.08 -13.04 14.48
C ASP A 251 -8.69 -12.01 15.45
N GLU A 252 -9.23 -12.50 16.56
CA GLU A 252 -9.83 -11.67 17.62
C GLU A 252 -8.80 -10.91 18.44
N ALA A 253 -7.51 -11.27 18.35
CA ALA A 253 -6.42 -10.57 19.03
C ALA A 253 -6.02 -9.27 18.30
N TYR A 254 -6.41 -9.11 17.03
CA TYR A 254 -6.18 -7.90 16.27
C TYR A 254 -6.93 -6.69 16.85
N VAL A 255 -6.21 -5.57 16.92
CA VAL A 255 -6.73 -4.26 17.32
C VAL A 255 -6.56 -3.31 16.14
N ASP A 256 -7.66 -2.69 15.70
CA ASP A 256 -7.63 -1.68 14.63
C ASP A 256 -6.73 -0.49 15.04
N PRO A 257 -6.12 0.20 14.06
CA PRO A 257 -5.46 1.48 14.30
C PRO A 257 -6.39 2.48 15.02
N PRO A 258 -5.84 3.43 15.80
CA PRO A 258 -6.65 4.46 16.43
C PRO A 258 -7.42 5.26 15.38
N THR A 259 -8.64 5.66 15.71
CA THR A 259 -9.37 6.67 14.95
C THR A 259 -8.75 8.05 15.19
N PRO A 260 -8.76 8.95 14.19
CA PRO A 260 -8.15 10.26 14.37
C PRO A 260 -8.95 11.07 15.40
N ARG A 261 -8.26 11.94 16.12
CA ARG A 261 -8.87 12.88 17.07
C ARG A 261 -9.03 14.23 16.37
N PHE A 262 -10.21 14.83 16.52
CA PHE A 262 -10.57 16.12 15.91
C PHE A 262 -10.86 17.14 17.00
#